data_AF-A0A2M8LHJ1-F1
#
_entry.id   AF-A0A2M8LHJ1-F1
#
_cell.length_a   1.000
_cell.length_b   1.000
_cell.length_c   1.000
_cell.angle_alpha   90.00
_cell.angle_beta   90.00
_cell.angle_gamma   90.00
#
_symmetry.space_group_name_H-M   'P 1'
#
loop_
_entity.id
_entity.type
_entity.pdbx_description
1 polymer ?
#
loop_
_entity_poly.entity_id
_entity_poly.type
_entity_poly.pdbx_seq_one_letter_code
_entity_poly.pdbx_strand_id
1 'polypeptide(L)'
;MRDDICVLLTSAIEVKNKHLVKRHDTATRLEDYKRALRSWLTKQTHVQHIVFVDNSGYPLDTLKHIAETENVHGKHVEFLSFHYDTTGDSDISLGEIAILDYALNHSQTLKNTSYFIKCTGRVFVENIDHIVQDLPETFHAVARFSENLSYIDSVIMIFETHMYREDMHPLIAQTMKQPNGKTDFERAYAKVLHELLAKDYQWFPFSHEPIFSGMSGTKNQSYRKKYGRFQSLWYSVISHMFYKRYRTSWGKSSGREHLLVRWNIQPERGTCSSNKDSL
;
A
#
# COMPACT_ATOMS: atom_id res chain seq x y z
N MET A 1 16.64 -10.88 -9.39
CA MET A 1 15.61 -11.13 -8.36
C MET A 1 15.87 -10.16 -7.23
N ARG A 2 14.83 -9.64 -6.59
CA ARG A 2 14.93 -8.69 -5.46
C ARG A 2 14.53 -9.42 -4.19
N ASP A 3 15.51 -10.05 -3.55
CA ASP A 3 15.30 -10.83 -2.31
C ASP A 3 15.13 -9.92 -1.08
N ASP A 4 15.45 -8.63 -1.23
CA ASP A 4 15.22 -7.58 -0.25
C ASP A 4 13.75 -7.11 -0.18
N ILE A 5 12.88 -7.58 -1.08
CA ILE A 5 11.48 -7.17 -1.19
C ILE A 5 10.55 -8.32 -0.80
N CYS A 6 9.52 -8.03 0.00
CA CYS A 6 8.42 -8.94 0.31
C CYS A 6 7.09 -8.44 -0.30
N VAL A 7 6.27 -9.32 -0.90
CA VAL A 7 4.86 -9.00 -1.20
C VAL A 7 4.00 -9.32 0.02
N LEU A 8 3.36 -8.30 0.60
CA LEU A 8 2.39 -8.44 1.68
C LEU A 8 0.97 -8.41 1.13
N LEU A 9 0.32 -9.58 1.10
CA LEU A 9 -1.07 -9.76 0.68
C LEU A 9 -2.00 -9.68 1.88
N THR A 10 -2.83 -8.64 1.95
CA THR A 10 -3.81 -8.48 3.04
C THR A 10 -5.17 -9.06 2.67
N SER A 11 -5.80 -9.80 3.59
CA SER A 11 -7.13 -10.37 3.40
C SER A 11 -8.05 -10.18 4.59
N ALA A 12 -9.33 -10.19 4.26
CA ALA A 12 -10.45 -10.37 5.17
C ALA A 12 -11.39 -11.35 4.47
N ILE A 13 -11.15 -12.66 4.59
CA ILE A 13 -11.91 -13.67 3.85
C ILE A 13 -13.36 -13.68 4.31
N GLU A 14 -13.59 -13.74 5.61
CA GLU A 14 -14.92 -13.60 6.19
C GLU A 14 -15.20 -12.13 6.54
N VAL A 15 -16.35 -11.62 6.08
CA VAL A 15 -16.76 -10.24 6.35
C VAL A 15 -17.86 -10.24 7.42
N LYS A 16 -17.54 -9.73 8.60
CA LYS A 16 -18.50 -9.54 9.69
C LYS A 16 -19.51 -8.43 9.36
N ASN A 17 -19.02 -7.24 9.03
CA ASN A 17 -19.84 -6.06 8.74
C ASN A 17 -20.24 -5.99 7.26
N LYS A 18 -21.19 -6.85 6.86
CA LYS A 18 -21.64 -7.01 5.46
C LYS A 18 -22.16 -5.72 4.81
N HIS A 19 -22.68 -4.77 5.60
CA HIS A 19 -23.20 -3.48 5.10
C HIS A 19 -22.12 -2.58 4.49
N LEU A 20 -20.86 -2.72 4.92
CA LEU A 20 -19.74 -1.90 4.44
C LEU A 20 -19.14 -2.41 3.13
N VAL A 21 -19.44 -3.65 2.73
CA VAL A 21 -18.77 -4.35 1.64
C VAL A 21 -19.79 -5.07 0.75
N LYS A 22 -19.91 -4.65 -0.52
CA LYS A 22 -20.84 -5.29 -1.47
C LYS A 22 -20.47 -6.74 -1.76
N ARG A 23 -19.18 -7.07 -1.76
CA ARG A 23 -18.66 -8.43 -1.96
C ARG A 23 -18.34 -9.09 -0.63
N HIS A 24 -19.37 -9.49 0.10
CA HIS A 24 -19.27 -10.04 1.47
C HIS A 24 -19.48 -11.56 1.55
N ASP A 25 -19.86 -12.23 0.46
CA ASP A 25 -19.97 -13.69 0.44
C ASP A 25 -18.59 -14.35 0.62
N THR A 26 -18.45 -15.16 1.67
CA THR A 26 -17.18 -15.76 2.10
C THR A 26 -16.62 -16.70 1.04
N ALA A 27 -17.45 -17.57 0.44
CA ALA A 27 -17.01 -18.52 -0.58
C ALA A 27 -16.49 -17.80 -1.83
N THR A 28 -17.23 -16.79 -2.29
CA THR A 28 -16.86 -15.93 -3.41
C THR A 28 -15.54 -15.19 -3.15
N ARG A 29 -15.36 -14.63 -1.95
CA ARG A 29 -14.11 -13.94 -1.57
C ARG A 29 -12.94 -14.91 -1.52
N LEU A 30 -13.12 -16.08 -0.90
CA LEU A 30 -12.10 -17.13 -0.83
C LEU A 30 -11.61 -17.50 -2.24
N GLU A 31 -12.51 -17.69 -3.19
CA GLU A 31 -12.13 -17.96 -4.59
C GLU A 31 -11.35 -16.80 -5.24
N ASP A 32 -11.66 -15.54 -4.91
CA ASP A 32 -10.85 -14.42 -5.38
C ASP A 32 -9.42 -14.44 -4.83
N TYR A 33 -9.26 -14.70 -3.51
CA TYR A 33 -7.94 -14.82 -2.89
C TYR A 33 -7.15 -15.99 -3.47
N LYS A 34 -7.78 -17.16 -3.65
CA LYS A 34 -7.13 -18.32 -4.31
C LYS A 34 -6.63 -17.96 -5.71
N ARG A 35 -7.48 -17.33 -6.54
CA ARG A 35 -7.10 -16.93 -7.90
C ARG A 35 -5.96 -15.91 -7.93
N ALA A 36 -6.00 -14.94 -7.03
CA ALA A 36 -4.93 -13.94 -6.92
C ALA A 36 -3.63 -14.58 -6.43
N LEU A 37 -3.66 -15.40 -5.38
CA LEU A 37 -2.50 -16.11 -4.86
C LEU A 37 -1.85 -16.98 -5.94
N ARG A 38 -2.62 -17.78 -6.69
CA ARG A 38 -2.10 -18.55 -7.83
C ARG A 38 -1.36 -17.68 -8.83
N SER A 39 -1.90 -16.50 -9.14
CA SER A 39 -1.22 -15.57 -10.06
C SER A 39 0.08 -15.02 -9.46
N TRP A 40 0.10 -14.67 -8.17
CA TRP A 40 1.32 -14.26 -7.46
C TRP A 40 2.39 -15.36 -7.39
N LEU A 41 1.98 -16.63 -7.32
CA LEU A 41 2.88 -17.77 -7.29
C LEU A 41 3.44 -18.15 -8.67
N THR A 42 2.67 -17.94 -9.73
CA THR A 42 2.99 -18.49 -11.06
C THR A 42 3.44 -17.46 -12.09
N LYS A 43 2.95 -16.21 -12.02
CA LYS A 43 3.15 -15.23 -13.10
C LYS A 43 4.29 -14.25 -12.86
N GLN A 44 4.51 -13.82 -11.62
CA GLN A 44 5.59 -12.90 -11.29
C GLN A 44 6.84 -13.67 -10.86
N THR A 45 8.00 -13.17 -11.26
CA THR A 45 9.29 -13.86 -11.11
C THR A 45 10.32 -13.06 -10.32
N HIS A 46 10.07 -11.78 -10.04
CA HIS A 46 11.08 -10.88 -9.49
C HIS A 46 11.11 -10.83 -7.96
N VAL A 47 10.03 -11.22 -7.30
CA VAL A 47 9.93 -11.24 -5.84
C VAL A 47 9.75 -12.67 -5.32
N GLN A 48 10.63 -13.07 -4.41
CA GLN A 48 10.67 -14.44 -3.86
C GLN A 48 9.93 -14.59 -2.54
N HIS A 49 9.69 -13.49 -1.83
CA HIS A 49 9.04 -13.50 -0.52
C HIS A 49 7.60 -13.04 -0.61
N ILE A 50 6.68 -13.84 -0.10
CA ILE A 50 5.26 -13.51 0.00
C ILE A 50 4.82 -13.73 1.45
N VAL A 51 4.15 -12.75 2.02
CA VAL A 51 3.45 -12.87 3.30
C VAL A 51 1.96 -12.69 3.02
N PHE A 52 1.17 -13.70 3.33
CA PHE A 52 -0.29 -13.63 3.25
C PHE A 52 -0.84 -13.50 4.67
N VAL A 53 -1.62 -12.44 4.93
CA VAL A 53 -2.19 -12.18 6.26
C VAL A 53 -3.69 -12.04 6.16
N ASP A 54 -4.42 -12.81 6.96
CA ASP A 54 -5.86 -12.65 7.13
C ASP A 54 -6.22 -12.08 8.50
N ASN A 55 -7.13 -11.11 8.53
CA ASN A 55 -7.61 -10.50 9.77
C ASN A 55 -9.02 -10.96 10.18
N SER A 56 -9.64 -11.88 9.43
CA SER A 56 -10.97 -12.41 9.76
C SER A 56 -10.89 -13.64 10.68
N GLY A 57 -9.72 -14.27 10.77
CA GLY A 57 -9.51 -15.53 11.49
C GLY A 57 -9.96 -16.76 10.69
N TYR A 58 -10.17 -16.60 9.38
CA TYR A 58 -10.59 -17.71 8.52
C TYR A 58 -9.46 -18.75 8.39
N PRO A 59 -9.76 -20.07 8.38
CA PRO A 59 -8.76 -21.11 8.18
C PRO A 59 -8.06 -20.99 6.82
N LEU A 60 -6.73 -21.00 6.82
CA LEU A 60 -5.92 -20.75 5.62
C LEU A 60 -5.44 -22.05 4.93
N ASP A 61 -5.90 -23.22 5.36
CA ASP A 61 -5.39 -24.53 4.91
C ASP A 61 -5.46 -24.68 3.38
N THR A 62 -6.54 -24.25 2.75
CA THR A 62 -6.66 -24.33 1.29
C THR A 62 -5.68 -23.40 0.57
N LEU A 63 -5.37 -22.23 1.14
CA LEU A 63 -4.40 -21.30 0.55
C LEU A 63 -2.97 -21.80 0.74
N LYS A 64 -2.67 -22.40 1.90
CA LYS A 64 -1.40 -23.09 2.18
C LYS A 64 -1.17 -24.23 1.20
N HIS A 65 -2.18 -25.08 0.99
CA HIS A 65 -2.11 -26.17 0.03
C HIS A 65 -1.83 -25.69 -1.40
N ILE A 66 -2.43 -24.57 -1.82
CA ILE A 66 -2.12 -23.94 -3.12
C ILE A 66 -0.66 -23.49 -3.18
N ALA A 67 -0.14 -22.86 -2.11
CA ALA A 67 1.26 -22.44 -2.05
C ALA A 67 2.25 -23.62 -2.01
N GLU A 68 1.84 -24.78 -1.51
CA GLU A 68 2.67 -25.98 -1.51
C GLU A 68 2.67 -26.70 -2.87
N THR A 69 1.52 -26.74 -3.56
CA THR A 69 1.33 -27.56 -4.76
C THR A 69 1.45 -26.80 -6.08
N GLU A 70 1.22 -25.48 -6.08
CA GLU A 70 1.16 -24.66 -7.31
C GLU A 70 2.29 -23.61 -7.39
N ASN A 71 3.24 -23.61 -6.44
CA ASN A 71 4.35 -22.65 -6.38
C ASN A 71 5.51 -23.05 -7.30
N VAL A 72 5.32 -22.81 -8.60
CA VAL A 72 6.26 -23.18 -9.67
C VAL A 72 7.63 -22.51 -9.57
N HIS A 73 7.73 -21.40 -8.85
CA HIS A 73 8.98 -20.62 -8.71
C HIS A 73 9.68 -20.85 -7.36
N GLY A 74 9.18 -21.74 -6.50
CA GLY A 74 9.80 -22.06 -5.21
C GLY A 74 9.85 -20.87 -4.24
N LYS A 75 8.88 -19.95 -4.32
CA LYS A 75 8.79 -18.74 -3.49
C LYS A 75 8.66 -19.10 -2.01
N HIS A 76 9.25 -18.30 -1.12
CA HIS A 76 9.00 -18.39 0.31
C HIS A 76 7.66 -17.74 0.65
N VAL A 77 6.69 -18.53 1.12
CA VAL A 77 5.35 -18.06 1.46
C VAL A 77 5.09 -18.24 2.94
N GLU A 78 4.94 -17.14 3.66
CA GLU A 78 4.55 -17.10 5.06
C GLU A 78 3.05 -16.79 5.18
N PHE A 79 2.34 -17.54 6.02
CA PHE A 79 0.92 -17.33 6.29
C PHE A 79 0.70 -16.90 7.73
N LEU A 80 -0.02 -15.81 7.91
CA LEU A 80 -0.44 -15.30 9.20
C LEU A 80 -1.97 -15.18 9.23
N SER A 81 -2.57 -15.46 10.38
CA SER A 81 -4.01 -15.28 10.59
C SER A 81 -4.24 -14.80 12.00
N PHE A 82 -5.10 -13.80 12.14
CA PHE A 82 -5.58 -13.36 13.43
C PHE A 82 -7.03 -12.92 13.31
N HIS A 83 -7.70 -12.83 14.45
CA HIS A 83 -9.07 -12.39 14.52
C HIS A 83 -9.12 -10.93 14.95
N TYR A 84 -9.38 -10.02 14.00
CA TYR A 84 -9.67 -8.64 14.33
C TYR A 84 -11.14 -8.50 14.73
N ASP A 85 -11.37 -8.06 15.97
CA ASP A 85 -12.73 -7.83 16.43
C ASP A 85 -13.21 -6.43 16.06
N THR A 86 -14.33 -6.38 15.33
CA THR A 86 -15.00 -5.15 14.95
C THR A 86 -16.20 -4.97 15.88
N THR A 87 -15.97 -4.84 17.18
CA THR A 87 -17.04 -4.53 18.14
C THR A 87 -17.43 -3.07 17.97
N GLY A 88 -18.24 -2.79 16.95
CA GLY A 88 -18.73 -1.46 16.60
C GLY A 88 -18.96 -1.31 15.09
N ASP A 89 -19.77 -0.32 14.70
CA ASP A 89 -20.03 0.08 13.30
C ASP A 89 -18.78 0.60 12.55
N SER A 90 -17.59 0.40 13.10
CA SER A 90 -16.39 1.18 12.82
C SER A 90 -15.51 0.57 11.71
N ASP A 91 -15.58 1.25 10.57
CA ASP A 91 -14.56 1.51 9.54
C ASP A 91 -13.60 0.38 9.14
N ILE A 92 -13.82 -0.11 7.90
CA ILE A 92 -12.88 -0.92 7.09
C ILE A 92 -11.42 -0.43 7.25
N SER A 93 -11.24 0.89 7.34
CA SER A 93 -9.96 1.58 7.52
C SER A 93 -9.18 1.10 8.75
N LEU A 94 -9.83 0.83 9.88
CA LEU A 94 -9.15 0.36 11.09
C LEU A 94 -8.69 -1.10 10.95
N GLY A 95 -9.47 -1.91 10.24
CA GLY A 95 -9.08 -3.29 9.92
C GLY A 95 -7.82 -3.37 9.06
N GLU A 96 -7.65 -2.44 8.10
CA GLU A 96 -6.43 -2.33 7.29
C GLU A 96 -5.21 -1.86 8.10
N ILE A 97 -5.39 -1.03 9.12
CA ILE A 97 -4.28 -0.64 10.02
C ILE A 97 -3.88 -1.82 10.90
N ALA A 98 -4.87 -2.49 11.50
CA ALA A 98 -4.64 -3.61 12.40
C ALA A 98 -3.94 -4.79 11.70
N ILE A 99 -4.31 -5.10 10.45
CA ILE A 99 -3.66 -6.19 9.70
C ILE A 99 -2.20 -5.86 9.38
N LEU A 100 -1.88 -4.60 9.08
CA LEU A 100 -0.50 -4.19 8.80
C LEU A 100 0.35 -4.17 10.07
N ASP A 101 -0.19 -3.68 11.19
CA ASP A 101 0.47 -3.76 12.50
C ASP A 101 0.77 -5.22 12.88
N TYR A 102 -0.23 -6.08 12.76
CA TYR A 102 -0.08 -7.51 13.04
C TYR A 102 0.99 -8.15 12.15
N ALA A 103 0.94 -7.90 10.84
CA ALA A 103 1.90 -8.43 9.87
C ALA A 103 3.34 -8.02 10.22
N LEU A 104 3.57 -6.73 10.49
CA LEU A 104 4.90 -6.21 10.82
C LEU A 104 5.44 -6.80 12.12
N ASN A 105 4.59 -7.00 13.13
CA ASN A 105 5.04 -7.50 14.43
C ASN A 105 5.28 -9.02 14.44
N HIS A 106 4.57 -9.78 13.60
CA HIS A 106 4.58 -11.25 13.66
C HIS A 106 5.33 -11.92 12.50
N SER A 107 5.39 -11.30 11.32
CA SER A 107 6.06 -11.90 10.17
C SER A 107 7.57 -11.95 10.35
N GLN A 108 8.15 -13.14 10.23
CA GLN A 108 9.61 -13.29 10.20
C GLN A 108 10.17 -12.82 8.86
N THR A 109 9.42 -13.00 7.78
CA THR A 109 9.83 -12.53 6.45
C THR A 109 9.95 -11.01 6.41
N LEU A 110 8.91 -10.27 6.85
CA LEU A 110 8.92 -8.81 6.83
C LEU A 110 10.03 -8.22 7.72
N LYS A 111 10.37 -8.86 8.84
CA LYS A 111 11.47 -8.41 9.70
C LYS A 111 12.83 -8.45 9.01
N ASN A 112 12.99 -9.31 8.00
CA ASN A 112 14.25 -9.55 7.30
C ASN A 112 14.29 -8.94 5.89
N THR A 113 13.22 -8.28 5.43
CA THR A 113 13.18 -7.60 4.13
C THR A 113 13.26 -6.08 4.27
N SER A 114 14.11 -5.44 3.46
CA SER A 114 14.27 -3.98 3.44
C SER A 114 13.06 -3.24 2.90
N TYR A 115 12.27 -3.88 2.03
CA TYR A 115 11.06 -3.29 1.47
C TYR A 115 9.90 -4.28 1.47
N PHE A 116 8.68 -3.75 1.44
CA PHE A 116 7.50 -4.56 1.16
C PHE A 116 6.53 -3.87 0.20
N ILE A 117 5.89 -4.69 -0.62
CA ILE A 117 4.78 -4.32 -1.50
C ILE A 117 3.49 -4.72 -0.78
N LYS A 118 2.78 -3.75 -0.21
CA LYS A 118 1.42 -3.95 0.28
C LYS A 118 0.50 -4.12 -0.92
N CYS A 119 -0.21 -5.24 -1.00
CA CYS A 119 -1.26 -5.44 -1.99
C CYS A 119 -2.52 -6.02 -1.36
N THR A 120 -3.69 -5.62 -1.86
CA THR A 120 -4.95 -6.30 -1.50
C THR A 120 -4.89 -7.74 -1.99
N GLY A 121 -5.04 -8.72 -1.11
CA GLY A 121 -4.76 -10.14 -1.40
C GLY A 121 -5.66 -10.79 -2.45
N ARG A 122 -6.82 -10.20 -2.79
CA ARG A 122 -7.75 -10.66 -3.85
C ARG A 122 -7.47 -10.04 -5.22
N VAL A 123 -6.36 -9.30 -5.35
CA VAL A 123 -5.93 -8.61 -6.57
C VAL A 123 -4.53 -9.08 -6.94
N PHE A 124 -4.29 -9.26 -8.24
CA PHE A 124 -2.98 -9.49 -8.81
C PHE A 124 -2.61 -8.33 -9.73
N VAL A 125 -1.36 -7.86 -9.64
CA VAL A 125 -0.81 -6.79 -10.48
C VAL A 125 -0.05 -7.42 -11.64
N GLU A 126 -0.63 -7.36 -12.83
CA GLU A 126 -0.16 -8.10 -14.02
C GLU A 126 1.25 -7.68 -14.46
N ASN A 127 1.60 -6.41 -14.30
CA ASN A 127 2.89 -5.84 -14.67
C ASN A 127 3.81 -5.61 -13.47
N ILE A 128 3.64 -6.35 -12.37
CA ILE A 128 4.45 -6.14 -11.16
C ILE A 128 5.95 -6.33 -11.39
N ASP A 129 6.34 -7.27 -12.24
CA ASP A 129 7.75 -7.51 -12.57
C ASP A 129 8.41 -6.25 -13.19
N HIS A 130 7.71 -5.56 -14.10
CA HIS A 130 8.18 -4.30 -14.66
C HIS A 130 8.27 -3.18 -13.61
N ILE A 131 7.30 -3.10 -12.71
CA ILE A 131 7.32 -2.12 -11.62
C ILE A 131 8.54 -2.36 -10.73
N VAL A 132 8.77 -3.62 -10.32
CA VAL A 132 9.87 -4.00 -9.41
C VAL A 132 11.24 -3.80 -10.06
N GLN A 133 11.39 -4.13 -11.34
CA GLN A 133 12.63 -3.90 -12.09
C GLN A 133 13.02 -2.42 -12.16
N ASP A 134 12.03 -1.54 -12.27
CA ASP A 134 12.24 -0.10 -12.43
C ASP A 134 12.23 0.68 -11.10
N LEU A 135 12.17 -0.03 -9.96
CA LEU A 135 12.29 0.62 -8.66
C LEU A 135 13.66 1.30 -8.51
N PRO A 136 13.72 2.49 -7.88
CA PRO A 136 14.99 3.08 -7.48
C PRO A 136 15.80 2.12 -6.58
N GLU A 137 17.12 2.29 -6.57
CA GLU A 137 18.01 1.54 -5.68
C GLU A 137 17.66 1.80 -4.21
N THR A 138 17.36 3.07 -3.88
CA THR A 138 16.89 3.51 -2.56
C THR A 138 15.66 4.39 -2.71
N PHE A 139 14.66 4.16 -1.87
CA PHE A 139 13.45 4.98 -1.78
C PHE A 139 12.79 4.73 -0.42
N HIS A 140 11.81 5.56 -0.04
CA HIS A 140 11.03 5.31 1.18
C HIS A 140 9.60 4.86 0.85
N ALA A 141 8.97 5.45 -0.17
CA ALA A 141 7.63 5.05 -0.60
C ALA A 141 7.46 5.10 -2.13
N VAL A 142 6.73 4.13 -2.68
CA VAL A 142 6.16 4.19 -4.03
C VAL A 142 4.66 4.01 -3.94
N ALA A 143 3.92 5.03 -4.33
CA ALA A 143 2.47 5.04 -4.22
C ALA A 143 1.84 5.99 -5.23
N ARG A 144 0.57 5.76 -5.57
CA ARG A 144 -0.17 6.66 -6.46
C ARG A 144 -1.00 7.64 -5.65
N PHE A 145 -0.62 8.91 -5.68
CA PHE A 145 -1.48 10.00 -5.26
C PHE A 145 -2.59 10.27 -6.30
N SER A 146 -3.76 10.65 -5.82
CA SER A 146 -4.91 11.13 -6.59
C SER A 146 -5.64 12.24 -5.83
N GLU A 147 -6.75 12.74 -6.39
CA GLU A 147 -7.58 13.80 -5.79
C GLU A 147 -6.76 14.99 -5.27
N ASN A 148 -5.99 15.62 -6.16
CA ASN A 148 -5.10 16.73 -5.82
C ASN A 148 -4.11 16.39 -4.69
N LEU A 149 -3.53 15.18 -4.74
CA LEU A 149 -2.57 14.65 -3.76
C LEU A 149 -3.16 14.39 -2.37
N SER A 150 -4.48 14.44 -2.20
CA SER A 150 -5.13 14.19 -0.91
C SER A 150 -5.48 12.73 -0.66
N TYR A 151 -5.32 11.85 -1.65
CA TYR A 151 -5.70 10.44 -1.58
C TYR A 151 -4.58 9.55 -2.13
N ILE A 152 -4.35 8.38 -1.53
CA ILE A 152 -3.45 7.35 -2.06
C ILE A 152 -4.25 6.08 -2.36
N ASP A 153 -4.09 5.50 -3.56
CA ASP A 153 -4.70 4.20 -3.86
C ASP A 153 -4.08 3.08 -3.00
N SER A 154 -4.89 2.50 -2.11
CA SER A 154 -4.47 1.48 -1.14
C SER A 154 -4.38 0.06 -1.72
N VAL A 155 -4.76 -0.16 -2.99
CA VAL A 155 -4.71 -1.49 -3.61
C VAL A 155 -3.29 -1.99 -3.72
N ILE A 156 -2.34 -1.13 -4.12
CA ILE A 156 -0.91 -1.41 -4.12
C ILE A 156 -0.10 -0.19 -3.65
N MET A 157 0.81 -0.42 -2.71
CA MET A 157 1.79 0.56 -2.23
C MET A 157 3.10 -0.18 -1.92
N ILE A 158 4.23 0.51 -2.04
CA ILE A 158 5.55 -0.07 -1.76
C ILE A 158 6.24 0.83 -0.75
N PHE A 159 6.82 0.24 0.29
CA PHE A 159 7.49 0.98 1.34
C PHE A 159 8.82 0.35 1.69
N GLU A 160 9.75 1.19 2.13
CA GLU A 160 10.88 0.77 2.95
C GLU A 160 10.34 0.34 4.31
N THR A 161 10.73 -0.86 4.75
CA THR A 161 10.10 -1.56 5.88
C THR A 161 10.35 -0.84 7.20
N HIS A 162 11.57 -0.36 7.45
CA HIS A 162 11.94 0.31 8.69
C HIS A 162 11.19 1.64 8.83
N MET A 163 11.26 2.52 7.82
CA MET A 163 10.53 3.78 7.77
C MET A 163 9.03 3.57 7.97
N TYR A 164 8.44 2.59 7.28
CA TYR A 164 7.02 2.37 7.46
C TYR A 164 6.69 1.98 8.91
N ARG A 165 7.48 1.08 9.51
CA ARG A 165 7.27 0.60 10.88
C ARG A 165 7.46 1.69 11.93
N GLU A 166 8.60 2.37 11.88
CA GLU A 166 9.03 3.29 12.95
C GLU A 166 8.46 4.70 12.78
N ASP A 167 8.31 5.17 11.54
CA ASP A 167 7.95 6.56 11.26
C ASP A 167 6.52 6.71 10.75
N MET A 168 6.08 5.88 9.79
CA MET A 168 4.80 6.06 9.11
C MET A 168 3.62 5.47 9.89
N HIS A 169 3.75 4.22 10.36
CA HIS A 169 2.67 3.48 10.99
C HIS A 169 2.15 4.15 12.28
N PRO A 170 3.00 4.63 13.21
CA PRO A 170 2.52 5.32 14.40
C PRO A 170 1.74 6.60 14.08
N LEU A 171 2.17 7.36 13.06
CA LEU A 171 1.51 8.58 12.61
C LEU A 171 0.15 8.29 11.94
N ILE A 172 0.05 7.20 11.16
CA ILE A 172 -1.24 6.74 10.61
C ILE A 172 -2.18 6.38 11.76
N ALA A 173 -1.71 5.56 12.71
CA ALA A 173 -2.52 5.14 13.85
C ALA A 173 -2.99 6.33 14.70
N GLN A 174 -2.15 7.35 14.88
CA GLN A 174 -2.53 8.59 15.56
C GLN A 174 -3.56 9.40 14.76
N THR A 175 -3.34 9.57 13.45
CA THR A 175 -4.24 10.33 12.55
C THR A 175 -5.65 9.72 12.54
N MET A 176 -5.72 8.40 12.58
CA MET A 176 -6.98 7.65 12.52
C MET A 176 -7.75 7.65 13.84
N LYS A 177 -7.11 7.99 14.96
CA LYS A 177 -7.73 8.15 16.29
C LYS A 177 -8.26 9.58 16.55
N GLN A 178 -8.09 10.52 15.63
CA GLN A 178 -8.49 11.92 15.85
C GLN A 178 -10.02 12.06 15.91
N PRO A 179 -10.57 12.73 16.95
CA PRO A 179 -12.01 12.76 17.22
C PRO A 179 -12.87 13.54 16.21
N ASN A 180 -12.26 14.30 15.30
CA ASN A 180 -12.96 15.35 14.54
C ASN A 180 -13.28 14.98 13.08
N GLY A 181 -13.10 13.73 12.67
CA GLY A 181 -13.53 13.30 11.34
C GLY A 181 -13.29 11.83 11.09
N LYS A 182 -14.24 11.17 10.42
CA LYS A 182 -14.04 9.87 9.77
C LYS A 182 -12.99 10.06 8.68
N THR A 183 -11.71 10.02 9.04
CA THR A 183 -10.64 10.06 8.06
C THR A 183 -10.60 8.70 7.40
N ASP A 184 -10.86 8.65 6.10
CA ASP A 184 -10.68 7.42 5.34
C ASP A 184 -9.20 7.03 5.34
N PHE A 185 -8.94 5.73 5.26
CA PHE A 185 -7.60 5.15 5.35
C PHE A 185 -6.63 5.79 4.34
N GLU A 186 -7.10 6.00 3.12
CA GLU A 186 -6.30 6.52 2.02
C GLU A 186 -5.88 7.99 2.21
N ARG A 187 -6.74 8.84 2.79
CA ARG A 187 -6.38 10.21 3.16
C ARG A 187 -5.41 10.26 4.33
N ALA A 188 -5.55 9.35 5.29
CA ALA A 188 -4.58 9.24 6.38
C ALA A 188 -3.18 8.92 5.84
N TYR A 189 -3.07 7.96 4.92
CA TYR A 189 -1.82 7.65 4.22
C TYR A 189 -1.27 8.85 3.45
N ALA A 190 -2.11 9.52 2.67
CA ALA A 190 -1.70 10.70 1.90
C ALA A 190 -1.13 11.79 2.81
N LYS A 191 -1.85 12.11 3.90
CA LYS A 191 -1.44 13.12 4.88
C LYS A 191 -0.10 12.75 5.53
N VAL A 192 0.02 11.54 6.07
CA VAL A 192 1.24 11.11 6.77
C VAL A 192 2.42 11.08 5.80
N LEU A 193 2.23 10.62 4.57
CA LEU A 193 3.31 10.62 3.59
C LEU A 193 3.74 12.04 3.24
N HIS A 194 2.84 13.02 3.13
CA HIS A 194 3.23 14.44 2.99
C HIS A 194 4.03 14.96 4.19
N GLU A 195 3.66 14.58 5.41
CA GLU A 195 4.41 14.95 6.62
C GLU A 195 5.84 14.37 6.60
N LEU A 196 6.00 13.13 6.13
CA LEU A 196 7.32 12.52 5.96
C LEU A 196 8.10 13.16 4.81
N LEU A 197 7.45 13.51 3.70
CA LEU A 197 8.11 14.23 2.60
C LEU A 197 8.65 15.60 3.02
N ALA A 198 8.01 16.25 3.99
CA ALA A 198 8.50 17.49 4.60
C ALA A 198 9.73 17.27 5.52
N LYS A 199 10.05 16.01 5.86
CA LYS A 199 11.20 15.58 6.67
C LYS A 199 12.27 14.85 5.83
N ASP A 200 12.35 15.16 4.54
CA ASP A 200 13.35 14.63 3.60
C ASP A 200 13.22 13.14 3.23
N TYR A 201 12.11 12.48 3.56
CA TYR A 201 11.80 11.15 3.02
C TYR A 201 11.54 11.23 1.51
N GLN A 202 11.71 10.11 0.82
CA GLN A 202 11.65 10.03 -0.64
C GLN A 202 10.44 9.24 -1.10
N TRP A 203 9.57 9.89 -1.86
CA TRP A 203 8.45 9.27 -2.55
C TRP A 203 8.66 9.27 -4.06
N PHE A 204 8.21 8.19 -4.70
CA PHE A 204 8.19 8.05 -6.15
C PHE A 204 6.79 7.63 -6.63
N PRO A 205 6.34 8.14 -7.79
CA PRO A 205 5.21 7.53 -8.47
C PRO A 205 5.61 6.18 -9.05
N PHE A 206 4.63 5.35 -9.42
CA PHE A 206 4.92 4.14 -10.19
C PHE A 206 5.51 4.50 -11.57
N SER A 207 6.58 3.81 -11.95
CA SER A 207 7.21 3.89 -13.29
C SER A 207 6.25 3.42 -14.38
N HIS A 208 5.47 2.39 -14.06
CA HIS A 208 4.39 1.84 -14.88
C HIS A 208 3.09 1.90 -14.10
N GLU A 209 2.02 2.37 -14.75
CA GLU A 209 0.70 2.31 -14.14
C GLU A 209 0.34 0.85 -13.79
N PRO A 210 -0.01 0.53 -12.53
CA PRO A 210 -0.36 -0.84 -12.14
C PRO A 210 -1.59 -1.37 -12.90
N ILE A 211 -1.45 -2.55 -13.50
CA ILE A 211 -2.52 -3.23 -14.23
C ILE A 211 -3.12 -4.29 -13.31
N PHE A 212 -4.33 -4.03 -12.83
CA PHE A 212 -4.99 -4.88 -11.84
C PHE A 212 -5.88 -5.94 -12.49
N SER A 213 -5.78 -7.16 -11.97
CA SER A 213 -6.73 -8.26 -12.22
C SER A 213 -7.32 -8.75 -10.89
N GLY A 214 -8.64 -8.86 -10.82
CA GLY A 214 -9.36 -9.24 -9.58
C GLY A 214 -10.65 -8.44 -9.38
N MET A 215 -11.18 -8.48 -8.15
CA MET A 215 -12.48 -7.88 -7.79
C MET A 215 -12.36 -6.91 -6.61
N SER A 216 -13.05 -5.77 -6.70
CA SER A 216 -13.18 -4.80 -5.61
C SER A 216 -14.15 -5.30 -4.54
N GLY A 217 -13.77 -5.18 -3.27
CA GLY A 217 -14.62 -5.56 -2.13
C GLY A 217 -15.80 -4.62 -1.95
N THR A 218 -15.52 -3.31 -1.89
CA THR A 218 -16.53 -2.26 -1.63
C THR A 218 -17.48 -2.08 -2.80
N LYS A 219 -17.00 -2.17 -4.05
CA LYS A 219 -17.80 -1.92 -5.26
C LYS A 219 -18.38 -3.19 -5.91
N ASN A 220 -17.84 -4.38 -5.59
CA ASN A 220 -18.13 -5.64 -6.30
C ASN A 220 -17.96 -5.53 -7.83
N GLN A 221 -16.94 -4.78 -8.26
CA GLN A 221 -16.62 -4.55 -9.67
C GLN A 221 -15.25 -5.16 -9.99
N SER A 222 -15.09 -5.65 -11.22
CA SER A 222 -13.78 -6.11 -11.68
C SER A 222 -12.81 -4.93 -11.79
N TYR A 223 -11.58 -5.12 -11.31
CA TYR A 223 -10.49 -4.17 -11.50
C TYR A 223 -9.97 -4.14 -12.95
N ARG A 224 -10.36 -5.09 -13.79
CA ARG A 224 -10.04 -5.12 -15.22
C ARG A 224 -10.63 -3.87 -15.88
N LYS A 225 -9.83 -2.80 -16.03
CA LYS A 225 -10.32 -1.50 -16.48
C LYS A 225 -10.33 -1.37 -18.00
N LYS A 226 -11.36 -0.65 -18.43
CA LYS A 226 -11.78 -0.23 -19.78
C LYS A 226 -10.79 0.64 -20.59
N TYR A 227 -9.58 0.89 -20.10
CA TYR A 227 -8.65 1.80 -20.77
C TYR A 227 -7.62 1.01 -21.58
N GLY A 228 -7.49 1.34 -22.87
CA GLY A 228 -6.57 0.66 -23.78
C GLY A 228 -5.10 0.87 -23.40
N ARG A 229 -4.24 -0.08 -23.78
CA ARG A 229 -2.77 -0.08 -23.55
C ARG A 229 -2.10 1.27 -23.85
N PHE A 230 -2.63 2.04 -24.79
CA PHE A 230 -2.13 3.37 -25.15
C PHE A 230 -2.26 4.40 -24.03
N GLN A 231 -3.34 4.35 -23.25
CA GLN A 231 -3.57 5.33 -22.19
C GLN A 231 -2.68 5.03 -20.97
N SER A 232 -2.45 3.74 -20.65
CA SER A 232 -1.48 3.35 -19.62
C SER A 232 -0.04 3.67 -20.04
N LEU A 233 0.31 3.46 -21.33
CA LEU A 233 1.59 3.92 -21.87
C LEU A 233 1.75 5.43 -21.76
N TRP A 234 0.70 6.20 -22.07
CA TRP A 234 0.77 7.66 -22.02
C TRP A 234 0.96 8.19 -20.59
N TYR A 235 0.26 7.60 -19.60
CA TYR A 235 0.50 7.90 -18.20
C TYR A 235 1.90 7.50 -17.74
N SER A 236 2.42 6.35 -18.19
CA SER A 236 3.79 5.92 -17.88
C SER A 236 4.82 6.87 -18.52
N VAL A 237 4.64 7.30 -19.77
CA VAL A 237 5.51 8.29 -20.43
C VAL A 237 5.46 9.63 -19.72
N ILE A 238 4.27 10.13 -19.35
CA ILE A 238 4.14 11.39 -18.60
C ILE A 238 4.76 11.25 -17.22
N SER A 239 4.49 10.17 -16.48
CA SER A 239 5.08 9.89 -15.16
C SER A 239 6.60 9.82 -15.26
N HIS A 240 7.13 9.10 -16.25
CA HIS A 240 8.56 8.97 -16.50
C HIS A 240 9.22 10.29 -16.96
N MET A 241 8.53 11.10 -17.77
CA MET A 241 8.99 12.44 -18.15
C MET A 241 8.94 13.40 -16.96
N PHE A 242 7.89 13.36 -16.15
CA PHE A 242 7.77 14.13 -14.93
C PHE A 242 8.88 13.71 -13.95
N TYR A 243 9.16 12.41 -13.86
CA TYR A 243 10.23 11.86 -13.02
C TYR A 243 11.64 12.23 -13.52
N LYS A 244 11.92 12.14 -14.81
CA LYS A 244 13.21 12.57 -15.39
C LYS A 244 13.41 14.09 -15.31
N ARG A 245 12.34 14.87 -15.50
CA ARG A 245 12.38 16.34 -15.52
C ARG A 245 12.34 16.95 -14.12
N TYR A 246 11.58 16.34 -13.24
CA TYR A 246 11.43 16.66 -11.84
C TYR A 246 11.84 15.42 -11.05
N ARG A 247 13.11 15.03 -11.17
CA ARG A 247 13.81 14.39 -10.04
C ARG A 247 13.30 15.20 -8.84
N THR A 248 12.45 14.62 -8.01
CA THR A 248 12.00 15.27 -6.78
C THR A 248 13.22 15.21 -5.88
N SER A 249 14.20 16.03 -6.24
CA SER A 249 15.48 16.18 -5.61
C SER A 249 15.24 16.94 -4.34
N TRP A 250 14.79 16.24 -3.32
CA TRP A 250 15.43 16.41 -2.03
C TRP A 250 16.70 15.55 -2.08
N GLY A 251 17.79 16.26 -2.40
CA GLY A 251 19.09 15.70 -2.74
C GLY A 251 19.90 16.81 -3.40
N LYS A 252 20.51 17.66 -2.57
CA LYS A 252 21.39 18.80 -2.91
C LYS A 252 22.09 18.64 -4.26
N SER A 253 21.58 19.24 -5.35
CA SER A 253 22.36 19.38 -6.59
C SER A 253 21.78 20.36 -7.63
N SER A 254 20.47 20.66 -7.66
CA SER A 254 19.90 21.26 -8.89
C SER A 254 19.60 22.75 -8.87
N GLY A 255 19.75 23.49 -7.76
CA GLY A 255 19.64 24.96 -7.74
C GLY A 255 18.33 25.53 -8.30
N ARG A 256 17.22 24.77 -8.32
CA ARG A 256 15.92 25.21 -8.83
C ARG A 256 14.89 25.32 -7.71
N GLU A 257 14.06 26.37 -7.80
CA GLU A 257 13.01 26.68 -6.83
C GLU A 257 11.94 25.57 -6.73
N HIS A 258 11.46 25.40 -5.50
CA HIS A 258 10.46 24.43 -5.08
C HIS A 258 9.10 24.66 -5.76
N LEU A 259 8.33 23.58 -6.02
CA LEU A 259 6.98 23.69 -6.59
C LEU A 259 6.00 24.49 -5.68
N LEU A 260 6.12 24.37 -4.35
CA LEU A 260 5.32 25.19 -3.42
C LEU A 260 5.72 26.68 -3.44
N VAL A 261 7.00 27.00 -3.67
CA VAL A 261 7.46 28.39 -3.87
C VAL A 261 6.90 28.91 -5.19
N ARG A 262 6.93 28.09 -6.24
CA ARG A 262 6.36 28.41 -7.55
C ARG A 262 4.84 28.55 -7.55
N TRP A 263 4.14 27.91 -6.60
CA TRP A 263 2.69 27.95 -6.45
C TRP A 263 2.20 28.92 -5.37
N ASN A 264 3.11 29.66 -4.73
CA ASN A 264 2.81 30.69 -3.73
C ASN A 264 1.90 30.22 -2.58
N ILE A 265 2.01 28.95 -2.18
CA ILE A 265 1.27 28.41 -1.04
C ILE A 265 2.17 28.57 0.19
N GLN A 266 1.91 29.60 0.99
CA GLN A 266 2.50 29.72 2.32
C GLN A 266 1.84 28.69 3.24
N PRO A 267 2.59 27.81 3.92
CA PRO A 267 2.01 27.02 5.00
C PRO A 267 1.59 28.01 6.10
N GLU A 268 0.32 28.01 6.47
CA GLU A 268 -0.13 28.71 7.68
C GLU A 268 0.65 28.13 8.86
N ARG A 269 1.64 28.90 9.35
CA ARG A 269 2.31 28.60 10.60
C ARG A 269 1.26 28.79 11.68
N GLY A 270 0.71 27.68 12.19
CA GLY A 270 0.04 27.70 13.48
C GLY A 270 1.00 28.30 14.50
N THR A 271 0.68 29.50 14.98
CA THR A 271 1.47 30.19 15.99
C THR A 271 1.42 29.37 17.28
N CYS A 272 2.47 28.59 17.52
CA CYS A 272 2.81 28.16 18.87
C CYS A 272 3.33 29.41 19.58
N SER A 273 2.42 30.18 20.19
CA SER A 273 2.81 31.23 21.13
C SER A 273 3.34 30.54 22.38
N SER A 274 4.67 30.50 22.49
CA SER A 274 5.36 30.37 23.75
C SER A 274 4.99 31.56 24.64
N ASN A 275 4.03 31.39 25.54
CA ASN A 275 3.93 32.26 26.70
C ASN A 275 4.93 31.75 27.75
N LYS A 276 6.14 32.30 27.68
CA LYS A 276 6.98 32.49 28.85
C LYS A 276 6.68 33.89 29.42
N ASP A 277 6.32 33.88 30.69
CA ASP A 277 6.51 34.91 31.72
C ASP A 277 5.75 36.25 31.60
N SER A 278 4.77 36.43 32.51
CA SER A 278 4.67 37.64 33.35
C SER A 278 3.62 37.48 34.48
N LEU A 279 4.13 37.57 35.72
CA LEU A 279 3.48 37.82 37.03
C LEU A 279 2.75 36.67 37.75
#